data_AF-A0AAJ3HHB3-F1
#
_entry.id   AF-A0AAJ3HHB3-F1
#
_cell.length_a   1.000
_cell.length_b   1.000
_cell.length_c   1.000
_cell.angle_alpha   90.00
_cell.angle_beta   90.00
_cell.angle_gamma   90.00
#
_symmetry.space_group_name_H-M   'P 1'
#
loop_
_entity.id
_entity.type
_entity.pdbx_description
1 polymer ?
#
loop_
_entity_poly.entity_id
_entity_poly.type
_entity_poly.pdbx_seq_one_letter_code
_entity_poly.pdbx_strand_id
1 'polypeptide(L)' 'MVVGQFFICYQANLVNGFIFVQKLLDFEPLEEYISSFGGGYFFTLPGAEQGGYLGQSLLANVLA' A
#
# COMPACT_ATOMS: atom_id res chain seq x y z
N MET A 1 25.28 -1.29 -11.39
CA MET A 1 24.21 -1.96 -10.62
C MET A 1 23.29 -0.87 -10.12
N VAL A 2 22.01 -0.88 -10.48
CA VAL A 2 21.03 0.08 -9.94
C VAL A 2 20.62 -0.43 -8.56
N VAL A 3 20.77 0.41 -7.53
CA VAL A 3 20.37 0.10 -6.15
C VAL A 3 19.27 1.08 -5.74
N GLY A 4 18.33 0.65 -4.92
CA GLY A 4 17.20 1.46 -4.48
C GLY A 4 16.44 0.78 -3.35
N GLN A 5 15.32 1.37 -2.94
CA GLN A 5 14.47 0.86 -1.87
C GLN A 5 13.13 0.35 -2.40
N PHE A 6 12.72 -0.84 -1.93
CA PHE A 6 11.33 -1.29 -2.03
C PHE A 6 10.56 -0.81 -0.80
N PHE A 7 9.91 0.34 -0.93
CA PHE A 7 9.12 0.91 0.16
C PHE A 7 7.74 0.23 0.24
N ILE A 8 7.45 -0.41 1.38
CA ILE A 8 6.17 -1.06 1.67
C ILE A 8 5.71 -0.56 3.04
N CYS A 9 4.49 -0.03 3.11
CA CYS A 9 3.88 0.44 4.36
C CYS A 9 2.44 -0.04 4.49
N TYR A 10 1.98 -0.17 5.73
CA TYR A 10 0.62 -0.59 6.08
C TYR A 10 -0.03 0.48 6.93
N GLN A 11 -1.30 0.75 6.64
CA GLN A 11 -2.13 1.69 7.38
C GLN A 11 -3.60 1.25 7.31
N ALA A 12 -4.38 1.58 8.34
CA ALA A 12 -5.82 1.34 8.33
C ALA A 12 -6.58 2.27 7.36
N ASN A 13 -6.04 3.46 7.08
CA ASN A 13 -6.62 4.43 6.15
C ASN A 13 -5.52 5.02 5.25
N LEU A 14 -5.65 4.79 3.93
CA LEU A 14 -4.65 5.21 2.94
C LEU A 14 -4.53 6.74 2.83
N VAL A 15 -5.65 7.46 2.92
CA VAL A 15 -5.70 8.92 2.77
C VAL A 15 -5.03 9.60 3.95
N ASN A 16 -5.28 9.11 5.18
CA ASN A 16 -4.73 9.68 6.41
C ASN A 16 -3.32 9.16 6.73
N GLY A 17 -2.85 8.14 6.03
CA GLY A 17 -1.52 7.54 6.19
C GLY A 17 -0.57 8.00 5.09
N PHE A 18 -0.21 7.06 4.20
CA PHE A 18 0.78 7.30 3.14
C PHE A 18 0.51 8.55 2.30
N ILE A 19 -0.73 8.77 1.84
CA ILE A 19 -1.04 9.92 0.97
C ILE A 19 -0.83 11.24 1.72
N PHE A 20 -1.22 11.30 2.98
CA PHE A 20 -1.03 12.50 3.80
C PHE A 20 0.47 12.77 4.03
N VAL A 21 1.23 11.76 4.44
CA VAL A 21 2.67 11.91 4.71
C VAL A 21 3.44 12.23 3.43
N GLN A 22 3.15 11.56 2.31
CA GLN A 22 3.83 11.81 1.05
C GLN A 22 3.69 13.27 0.59
N LYS A 23 2.51 13.87 0.76
CA LYS A 23 2.29 15.30 0.46
C LYS A 23 3.07 16.25 1.37
N LEU A 24 3.41 15.83 2.59
CA LEU A 24 4.27 16.61 3.48
C LEU A 24 5.74 16.52 3.09
N LEU A 25 6.13 15.46 2.38
CA LEU A 25 7.48 15.22 1.88
C LEU A 25 7.70 15.81 0.48
N ASP A 26 6.68 16.43 -0.13
CA ASP A 26 6.85 17.15 -1.40
C ASP A 26 7.93 18.23 -1.24
N PHE A 27 8.92 18.25 -2.13
CA PHE A 27 10.08 19.15 -2.11
C PHE A 27 11.03 18.95 -0.93
N GLU A 28 11.03 17.78 -0.28
CA GLU A 28 12.04 17.47 0.73
C GLU A 28 13.46 17.38 0.13
N PRO A 29 14.51 17.71 0.89
CA PRO A 29 15.89 17.61 0.39
C PRO A 29 16.30 16.22 -0.10
N LEU A 30 15.62 15.16 0.37
CA LEU A 30 15.90 13.80 -0.04
C LEU A 30 15.48 13.53 -1.49
N GLU A 31 14.54 14.29 -2.04
CA GLU A 31 14.03 14.14 -3.41
C GLU A 31 15.13 14.28 -4.48
N GLU A 32 16.23 14.98 -4.18
CA GLU A 32 17.40 15.05 -5.07
C GLU A 32 18.14 13.71 -5.22
N TYR A 33 18.00 12.82 -4.23
CA TYR A 33 18.74 11.56 -4.14
C TYR A 33 17.87 10.32 -4.39
N ILE A 34 16.55 10.47 -4.37
CA ILE A 34 15.59 9.37 -4.58
C ILE A 34 14.65 9.69 -5.72
N SER A 35 14.28 8.68 -6.50
CA SER A 35 13.22 8.80 -7.49
C SER A 35 12.31 7.59 -7.38
N SER A 36 11.02 7.83 -7.19
CA SER A 36 10.02 6.77 -7.16
C SER A 36 9.71 6.31 -8.58
N PHE A 37 10.12 5.09 -8.91
CA PHE A 37 9.78 4.44 -10.18
C PHE A 37 8.80 3.28 -9.94
N GLY A 38 7.53 3.49 -10.28
CA GLY A 38 6.48 2.48 -10.15
C GLY A 38 5.97 2.27 -8.71
N GLY A 39 5.10 1.27 -8.55
CA GLY A 39 4.41 0.97 -7.29
C GLY A 39 2.90 0.84 -7.47
N GLY A 40 2.17 0.73 -6.36
CA GLY A 40 0.71 0.66 -6.38
C GLY A 40 0.08 0.61 -4.99
N TYR A 41 -1.22 0.91 -4.94
CA TYR A 41 -2.03 0.76 -3.74
C TYR A 41 -2.77 -0.57 -3.78
N PHE A 42 -2.66 -1.32 -2.68
CA PHE A 42 -3.33 -2.60 -2.49
C PHE A 42 -4.08 -2.59 -1.18
N PHE A 43 -5.23 -3.24 -1.16
CA PHE A 43 -5.96 -3.49 0.07
C PHE A 43 -5.59 -4.88 0.59
N THR A 44 -4.95 -4.93 1.77
CA THR A 44 -4.64 -6.21 2.42
C THR A 44 -5.93 -6.83 2.91
N LEU A 45 -6.27 -8.00 2.36
CA LEU A 45 -7.47 -8.72 2.71
C LEU A 45 -7.44 -9.18 4.18
N PRO A 46 -8.61 -9.31 4.83
CA PRO A 46 -8.70 -10.02 6.10
C PRO A 46 -8.13 -11.43 6.00
N GLY A 47 -7.64 -11.95 7.13
CA GLY A 47 -7.15 -13.32 7.21
C GLY A 47 -8.23 -14.34 6.86
N ALA A 48 -7.82 -15.46 6.28
CA ALA A 48 -8.73 -16.58 6.03
C ALA A 48 -8.89 -17.42 7.31
N GLU A 49 -10.12 -17.83 7.60
CA GLU A 49 -10.40 -18.81 8.66
C GLU A 49 -9.94 -20.22 8.23
N GLN A 50 -9.85 -21.13 9.19
CA GLN A 50 -9.46 -22.51 8.90
C GLN A 50 -10.45 -23.16 7.93
N GLY A 51 -9.94 -23.66 6.80
CA GLY A 51 -10.77 -24.23 5.73
C GLY A 51 -11.34 -23.22 4.73
N GLY A 52 -11.10 -21.91 4.93
CA GLY A 52 -11.46 -20.86 3.99
C GLY A 52 -10.31 -20.45 3.05
N TYR A 53 -10.55 -19.42 2.24
CA TYR A 53 -9.54 -18.82 1.35
C TYR A 53 -9.54 -17.29 1.41
N LEU A 54 -8.40 -16.66 1.06
CA LEU A 54 -8.28 -15.20 1.05
C LEU A 54 -9.26 -14.57 0.05
N GLY A 55 -9.98 -13.54 0.48
CA GLY A 55 -10.95 -12.85 -0.36
C GLY A 55 -12.32 -13.53 -0.46
N GLN A 56 -12.54 -14.64 0.25
CA GLN A 56 -13.84 -15.31 0.30
C GLN A 56 -14.97 -14.35 0.71
N SER A 57 -14.76 -13.51 1.73
CA SER A 57 -15.75 -12.52 2.17
C SER A 57 -15.98 -11.42 1.13
N LEU A 58 -14.95 -11.03 0.39
CA LEU A 58 -15.07 -10.06 -0.70
C LEU A 58 -15.95 -10.63 -1.82
N LEU A 59 -15.69 -11.86 -2.28
CA LEU A 59 -16.47 -12.50 -3.33
C LEU A 59 -17.93 -12.74 -2.91
N ALA A 60 -18.15 -13.18 -1.66
CA ALA A 60 -19.50 -13.41 -1.14
C ALA A 60 -20.33 -12.12 -1.14
N ASN A 61 -19.74 -10.98 -0.75
CA ASN A 61 -20.41 -9.69 -0.69
C ASN A 61 -20.62 -9.03 -2.06
N VAL A 62 -19.82 -9.36 -3.07
CA VAL A 62 -19.98 -8.82 -4.44
C VAL A 62 -21.12 -9.50 -5.20
N LEU A 63 -21.46 -10.74 -4.83
CA LEU A 63 -22.50 -11.54 -5.47
C LEU A 63 -23.87 -11.43 -4.77
N ALA A 64 -23.96 -10.69 -3.66
CA ALA A 64 -25.18 -10.43 -2.91
C ALA A 64 -25.83 -9.09 -3.34
#